data_AF-A0A3D3KZT5-F1
#
_entry.id   AF-A0A3D3KZT5-F1
#
_cell.length_a   1.000
_cell.length_b   1.000
_cell.length_c   1.000
_cell.angle_alpha   90.00
_cell.angle_beta   90.00
_cell.angle_gamma   90.00
#
_symmetry.space_group_name_H-M   'P 1'
#
loop_
_entity.id
_entity.type
_entity.pdbx_description
1 polymer ?
#
loop_
_entity_poly.entity_id
_entity_poly.type
_entity_poly.pdbx_seq_one_letter_code
_entity_poly.pdbx_strand_id
1 'polypeptide(L)' 'MKKRSKCSILLVIASLHGIKSGAILAIDGNPLAKNDEEMSEYNPYRSVVKETVDIALKIALDALISGHASLK' A
#
# COMPACT_ATOMS: atom_id res chain seq x y z
N MET A 1 -0.65 -16.84 -8.64
CA MET A 1 -1.57 -15.77 -9.09
C MET A 1 -0.93 -14.42 -8.73
N LYS A 2 -0.33 -13.71 -9.70
CA LYS A 2 0.46 -12.49 -9.45
C LYS A 2 -0.51 -11.33 -9.11
N LYS A 3 -0.69 -10.98 -7.83
CA LYS A 3 -1.53 -9.84 -7.42
C LYS A 3 -0.85 -8.53 -7.86
N ARG A 4 -1.39 -7.85 -8.87
CA ARG A 4 -0.93 -6.51 -9.27
C ARG A 4 -1.59 -5.45 -8.39
N SER A 5 -0.80 -4.49 -7.90
CA SER A 5 -1.31 -3.34 -7.16
C SER A 5 -2.20 -2.47 -8.06
N LYS A 6 -3.36 -2.04 -7.56
CA LYS A 6 -4.33 -1.18 -8.26
C LYS A 6 -4.08 0.32 -8.02
N CYS A 7 -3.00 0.67 -7.32
CA CYS A 7 -2.72 2.05 -6.91
C CYS A 7 -2.63 3.03 -8.09
N SER A 8 -2.03 2.64 -9.21
CA SER A 8 -1.90 3.54 -10.37
C SER A 8 -3.26 3.95 -10.93
N ILE A 9 -4.20 3.01 -11.03
CA ILE A 9 -5.57 3.28 -11.51
C ILE A 9 -6.29 4.27 -10.60
N LEU A 10 -6.18 4.10 -9.28
CA LEU A 10 -6.83 4.98 -8.31
C LEU A 10 -6.29 6.42 -8.42
N LEU A 11 -4.97 6.57 -8.45
CA LEU A 11 -4.32 7.87 -8.51
C LEU A 11 -4.63 8.62 -9.82
N VAL A 12 -4.68 7.90 -10.95
CA VAL A 12 -5.07 8.49 -12.24
C VAL A 12 -6.52 8.97 -12.19
N ILE A 13 -7.46 8.13 -11.73
CA ILE A 13 -8.88 8.50 -11.65
C ILE A 13 -9.07 9.69 -10.71
N ALA A 14 -8.42 9.71 -9.54
CA ALA A 14 -8.52 10.82 -8.60
C ALA A 14 -8.00 12.13 -9.20
N SER A 15 -6.87 12.09 -9.92
CA SER A 15 -6.31 13.25 -10.63
C SER A 15 -7.27 13.80 -11.68
N LEU A 16 -7.89 12.91 -12.48
CA LEU A 16 -8.88 13.30 -13.50
C LEU A 16 -10.11 14.00 -12.91
N HIS A 17 -10.43 13.78 -11.63
CA HIS A 17 -11.57 14.39 -10.95
C HIS A 17 -11.14 15.51 -9.98
N GLY A 18 -9.88 15.92 -9.96
CA GLY A 18 -9.38 16.97 -9.05
C GLY A 18 -9.38 16.57 -7.57
N ILE A 19 -9.41 15.27 -7.27
CA ILE A 19 -9.46 14.74 -5.91
C ILE A 19 -8.03 14.52 -5.39
N LYS A 20 -7.70 15.12 -4.23
CA LYS A 20 -6.45 14.82 -3.52
C LYS A 20 -6.47 13.35 -3.09
N SER A 21 -5.45 12.60 -3.48
CA SER A 21 -5.34 11.16 -3.19
C SER A 21 -3.91 10.75 -2.88
N GLY A 22 -3.75 9.61 -2.23
CA GLY A 22 -2.46 9.02 -1.88
C GLY A 22 -2.61 7.52 -1.63
N ALA A 23 -1.49 6.81 -1.47
CA ALA A 23 -1.47 5.39 -1.19
C ALA A 23 -0.36 5.04 -0.19
N ILE A 24 -0.65 4.07 0.69
CA ILE A 24 0.31 3.42 1.57
C ILE A 24 0.33 1.92 1.23
N LEU A 25 1.51 1.30 1.24
CA LEU A 25 1.72 -0.07 0.78
C LEU A 25 2.53 -0.86 1.81
N ALA A 26 2.04 -2.05 2.16
CA ALA A 26 2.79 -3.05 2.92
C ALA A 26 3.49 -4.01 1.94
N ILE A 27 4.79 -4.22 2.12
CA ILE A 27 5.59 -5.10 1.25
C ILE A 27 5.55 -6.52 1.78
N ASP A 28 5.03 -7.44 0.97
CA ASP A 28 4.87 -8.86 1.30
C ASP A 28 5.89 -9.77 0.58
N GLY A 29 6.86 -9.19 -0.13
CA GLY A 29 8.02 -9.90 -0.65
C GLY A 29 8.92 -9.01 -1.52
N ASN A 30 10.04 -9.56 -1.98
CA ASN A 30 11.00 -8.85 -2.82
C ASN A 30 11.28 -9.64 -4.11
N PRO A 31 10.72 -9.23 -5.26
CA PRO A 31 10.94 -9.91 -6.55
C PRO A 31 12.37 -9.75 -7.09
N LEU A 32 13.21 -8.92 -6.45
CA LEU A 32 14.62 -8.72 -6.80
C LEU A 32 15.58 -9.49 -5.88
N ALA A 33 15.05 -10.32 -4.96
CA ALA A 33 15.90 -11.20 -4.16
C ALA A 33 16.63 -12.19 -5.10
N LYS A 34 17.95 -12.35 -4.91
CA LYS A 34 18.81 -13.18 -5.76
C LYS A 34 18.18 -14.56 -5.98
N ASN A 35 17.94 -14.91 -7.24
CA ASN A 35 17.44 -16.20 -7.72
C ASN A 35 15.98 -16.53 -7.38
N ASP A 36 15.13 -15.55 -7.06
CA ASP A 36 13.71 -15.80 -6.78
C ASP A 36 12.75 -14.89 -7.58
N GLU A 37 12.84 -14.93 -8.91
CA GLU A 37 11.94 -14.20 -9.82
C GLU A 37 10.46 -14.62 -9.68
N GLU A 38 10.24 -15.85 -9.22
CA GLU A 38 8.92 -16.44 -8.97
C GLU A 38 8.34 -16.06 -7.59
N MET A 39 9.15 -15.44 -6.72
CA MET A 39 8.81 -15.21 -5.32
C MET A 39 8.33 -16.51 -4.63
N SER A 40 9.09 -17.59 -4.77
CA SER A 40 8.83 -18.89 -4.15
C SER A 40 8.71 -18.82 -2.62
N GLU A 41 9.36 -17.85 -1.97
CA GLU A 41 9.18 -17.56 -0.53
C GLU A 41 8.05 -16.56 -0.22
N TYR A 42 7.20 -16.23 -1.20
CA TYR A 42 6.03 -15.36 -1.00
C TYR A 42 5.09 -15.92 0.05
N ASN A 43 5.08 -15.28 1.22
CA ASN A 43 4.14 -15.57 2.28
C ASN A 43 3.53 -14.27 2.82
N PRO A 44 2.30 -13.91 2.41
CA PRO A 44 1.64 -12.69 2.87
C PRO A 44 1.05 -12.84 4.28
N TYR A 45 1.05 -14.05 4.84
CA TYR A 45 0.48 -14.36 6.15
C TYR A 45 1.52 -14.38 7.27
N ARG A 46 2.77 -14.04 6.97
CA ARG A 46 3.83 -13.92 7.98
C ARG A 46 3.52 -12.78 8.96
N SER A 47 3.90 -12.97 10.23
CA SER A 47 3.63 -12.01 11.31
C SER A 47 4.11 -10.60 10.99
N VAL A 48 5.31 -10.45 10.41
CA VAL A 48 5.87 -9.15 10.03
C VAL A 48 5.03 -8.41 8.97
N VAL A 49 4.37 -9.13 8.05
CA VAL A 49 3.48 -8.49 7.06
C VAL A 49 2.20 -8.03 7.72
N LYS A 50 1.63 -8.86 8.61
CA LYS A 50 0.44 -8.49 9.38
C LYS A 50 0.69 -7.24 10.23
N GLU A 51 1.80 -7.20 10.96
CA GLU A 51 2.21 -6.05 11.74
C GLU A 51 2.39 -4.80 10.86
N THR A 52 3.02 -4.96 9.68
CA THR A 52 3.18 -3.86 8.72
C THR A 52 1.83 -3.34 8.22
N VAL A 53 0.85 -4.22 7.97
CA VAL A 53 -0.52 -3.83 7.60
C VAL A 53 -1.18 -3.06 8.74
N ASP A 54 -1.06 -3.53 9.98
CA ASP A 54 -1.64 -2.86 11.15
C ASP A 54 -1.03 -1.45 11.34
N ILE A 55 0.28 -1.29 11.14
CA ILE A 55 0.95 0.01 11.17
C ILE A 55 0.48 0.89 10.02
N ALA A 56 0.40 0.36 8.80
CA ALA A 56 -0.05 1.10 7.63
C ALA A 56 -1.49 1.61 7.79
N LEU A 57 -2.38 0.81 8.41
CA LEU A 57 -3.74 1.23 8.73
C LEU A 57 -3.77 2.39 9.73
N LYS A 58 -2.98 2.33 10.80
CA LYS A 58 -2.88 3.43 11.77
C LYS A 58 -2.41 4.73 11.10
N ILE A 59 -1.32 4.66 10.34
CA ILE A 59 -0.78 5.82 9.61
C ILE A 59 -1.82 6.38 8.62
N ALA A 60 -2.54 5.53 7.91
CA ALA A 60 -3.58 5.97 6.97
C ALA A 60 -4.72 6.71 7.70
N LEU A 61 -5.18 6.18 8.84
CA LEU A 61 -6.22 6.82 9.65
C LEU A 61 -5.75 8.16 10.22
N ASP A 62 -4.53 8.21 10.75
CA ASP A 62 -3.94 9.44 11.28
C ASP A 62 -3.80 10.51 10.19
N ALA A 63 -3.39 10.11 8.98
CA ALA A 63 -3.28 11.00 7.82
C ALA A 63 -4.65 11.52 7.36
N LEU A 64 -5.71 10.69 7.41
CA LEU A 64 -7.06 11.13 7.07
C LEU A 64 -7.60 12.15 8.08
N ILE A 65 -7.40 11.91 9.38
CA ILE A 65 -7.82 12.83 10.44
C ILE A 65 -7.05 14.16 10.35
N SER A 66 -5.73 14.08 10.17
CA SER A 66 -4.86 15.26 10.07
C SER A 66 -5.11 16.05 8.78
N GLY A 67 -5.30 15.35 7.66
CA GLY A 67 -5.60 15.95 6.36
C GLY A 67 -6.98 16.62 6.33
N HIS A 68 -7.97 16.06 7.03
CA HIS A 68 -9.27 16.70 7.22
C HIS A 68 -9.17 18.00 8.03
N ALA A 69 -8.31 18.05 9.05
CA ALA A 69 -8.09 19.26 9.85
C ALA A 69 -7.43 20.40 9.07
N SER A 70 -6.60 20.09 8.07
CA SER A 70 -5.91 21.09 7.23
C SER A 70 -6.78 21.72 6.13
N LEU A 71 -8.05 21.29 5.99
CA LEU A 71 -9.02 21.81 5.02
C LEU A 71 -10.05 22.77 5.65
N LYS A 72 -9.91 23.09 6.94
CA LYS A 72 -10.71 24.10 7.64
C LYS A 72 -10.01 25.46 7.67
#